data_AF-Q5QPJ6-F1
#
_entry.id   AF-Q5QPJ6-F1
#
_cell.length_a   1.000
_cell.length_b   1.000
_cell.length_c   1.000
_cell.angle_alpha   90.00
_cell.angle_beta   90.00
_cell.angle_gamma   90.00
#
_symmetry.space_group_name_H-M   'P 1'
#
loop_
_entity.id
_entity.type
_entity.pdbx_description
1 polymer ?
#
loop_
_entity_poly.entity_id
_entity_poly.type
_entity_poly.pdbx_seq_one_letter_code
_entity_poly.pdbx_strand_id
1 'polypeptide(L)'
;MPQHGPWQTRMRKISNHGSLRVAKVAYPLGLCVGVFIYVAYIKWHRATATQAFFSITRAAPGARWGQQAHSPLGTAADGHEVFYGIMFDAGSTGTRVHVFQFTRPPRETPTLTHETFKALKPGLSAYADDVEKSAQGIRELLDVAKQDIPFDFWKATPLVLKATAGLRLLPGEKAQKLLQKVKKVFKASPFLVGDDCVSIMNGTDEGVSAWITINFLTGSLKTPGGSSVGMLDLGGGSTQIAFLPRVEGTLQASPPGYLTALRMFNRTYKLYSYSYLGLGLMSARLAILGGVEGQP
;
A
#
# COMPACT_ATOMS: atom_id res chain seq x y z
N MET A 1 43.81 55.39 -6.21
CA MET A 1 42.49 55.77 -5.63
C MET A 1 41.51 55.96 -6.77
N PRO A 2 40.23 55.54 -6.68
CA PRO A 2 39.46 55.05 -5.52
C PRO A 2 39.09 53.55 -5.64
N GLN A 3 39.34 52.74 -4.61
CA GLN A 3 38.43 52.32 -3.51
C GLN A 3 37.41 51.22 -3.90
N HIS A 4 37.82 49.97 -3.66
CA HIS A 4 36.95 48.80 -3.55
C HIS A 4 36.23 48.81 -2.19
N GLY A 5 34.89 48.85 -2.20
CA GLY A 5 34.05 48.58 -1.02
C GLY A 5 33.51 47.13 -1.06
N PRO A 6 33.43 46.41 0.07
CA PRO A 6 32.98 45.02 0.10
C PRO A 6 31.46 44.93 0.07
N TRP A 7 30.93 44.08 -0.81
CA TRP A 7 29.53 43.65 -0.79
C TRP A 7 29.29 42.77 0.44
N GLN A 8 28.80 43.37 1.53
CA GLN A 8 28.31 42.62 2.69
C GLN A 8 26.89 42.13 2.42
N THR A 9 26.76 40.81 2.29
CA THR A 9 25.52 40.04 2.22
C THR A 9 24.66 40.27 3.47
N ARG A 10 23.56 41.02 3.35
CA ARG A 10 22.60 41.24 4.44
C ARG A 10 21.63 40.05 4.55
N MET A 11 22.08 38.95 5.13
CA MET A 11 21.18 37.87 5.59
C MET A 11 20.38 38.39 6.78
N ARG A 12 19.05 38.51 6.64
CA ARG A 12 18.15 38.75 7.77
C ARG A 12 18.13 37.50 8.65
N LYS A 13 18.70 37.62 9.86
CA LYS A 13 18.57 36.66 10.95
C LYS A 13 17.11 36.68 11.42
N ILE A 14 16.34 35.62 11.13
CA ILE A 14 15.04 35.40 11.75
C ILE A 14 15.31 34.78 13.13
N SER A 15 14.81 35.43 14.17
CA SER A 15 14.92 35.00 15.56
C SER A 15 14.16 33.69 15.76
N ASN A 16 14.85 32.68 16.28
CA ASN A 16 14.31 31.34 16.51
C ASN A 16 13.91 31.23 17.99
N HIS A 17 12.67 31.61 18.32
CA HIS A 17 12.05 31.30 19.62
C HIS A 17 10.79 30.47 19.39
N GLY A 18 10.97 29.16 19.54
CA GLY A 18 9.90 28.17 19.50
C GLY A 18 10.50 26.82 19.83
N SER A 19 10.56 26.51 21.13
CA SER A 19 10.92 25.18 21.61
C SER A 19 9.84 24.19 21.19
N LEU A 20 9.96 23.66 19.97
CA LEU A 20 9.25 22.47 19.54
C LEU A 20 9.95 21.28 20.18
N ARG A 21 9.37 20.79 21.29
CA ARG A 21 9.66 19.46 21.83
C ARG A 21 9.40 18.46 20.70
N VAL A 22 10.46 17.99 20.07
CA VAL A 22 10.43 16.90 19.10
C VAL A 22 10.08 15.63 19.86
N ALA A 23 8.78 15.37 20.00
CA ALA A 23 8.30 14.02 20.25
C ALA A 23 8.77 13.16 19.08
N LYS A 24 9.43 12.05 19.39
CA LYS A 24 9.99 11.06 18.46
C LYS A 24 8.94 10.58 17.46
N VAL A 25 8.77 11.28 16.34
CA VAL A 25 7.91 10.88 15.24
C VAL A 25 8.66 11.11 13.93
N ALA A 26 9.37 10.07 13.50
CA ALA A 26 9.85 9.93 12.13
C ALA A 26 9.92 8.43 11.82
N TYR A 27 8.82 7.88 11.29
CA TYR A 27 8.81 6.55 10.67
C TYR A 27 8.18 6.68 9.28
N PRO A 28 8.93 7.17 8.28
CA PRO A 28 8.44 7.20 6.91
C PRO A 28 8.52 5.78 6.34
N LEU A 29 7.39 5.29 5.79
CA LEU A 29 7.12 4.00 5.11
C LEU A 29 6.04 3.11 5.76
N GLY A 30 5.40 3.53 6.85
CA GLY A 30 4.36 2.73 7.53
C GLY A 30 2.92 2.92 7.02
N LEU A 31 2.67 3.69 5.96
CA LEU A 31 1.34 4.25 5.68
C LEU A 31 0.89 4.08 4.22
N CYS A 32 1.09 2.89 3.65
CA CYS A 32 0.64 2.54 2.29
C CYS A 32 -0.41 1.39 2.27
N VAL A 33 -1.02 1.06 3.41
CA VAL A 33 -1.42 -0.32 3.69
C VAL A 33 -2.93 -0.52 3.96
N GLY A 34 -3.70 0.55 4.26
CA GLY A 34 -5.13 0.42 4.59
C GLY A 34 -6.04 0.01 3.41
N VAL A 35 -5.59 0.19 2.17
CA VAL A 35 -6.47 0.15 0.99
C VAL A 35 -6.53 -1.21 0.31
N PHE A 36 -5.44 -1.99 0.28
CA PHE A 36 -5.48 -3.31 -0.33
C PHE A 36 -6.42 -4.26 0.41
N ILE A 37 -6.58 -4.08 1.72
CA ILE A 37 -7.56 -4.80 2.53
C ILE A 37 -8.98 -4.42 2.13
N TYR A 38 -9.30 -3.13 1.99
CA TYR A 38 -10.64 -2.72 1.56
C TYR A 38 -10.92 -3.14 0.12
N VAL A 39 -9.92 -3.12 -0.76
CA VAL A 39 -10.02 -3.59 -2.15
C VAL A 39 -10.12 -5.12 -2.22
N ALA A 40 -9.38 -5.86 -1.39
CA ALA A 40 -9.50 -7.32 -1.25
C ALA A 40 -10.84 -7.71 -0.60
N TYR A 41 -11.29 -6.96 0.41
CA TYR A 41 -12.60 -7.07 1.05
C TYR A 41 -13.72 -6.88 0.02
N ILE A 42 -13.67 -5.81 -0.79
CA ILE A 42 -14.63 -5.60 -1.88
C ILE A 42 -14.54 -6.71 -2.93
N LYS A 43 -13.34 -7.04 -3.42
CA LYS A 43 -13.17 -8.09 -4.44
C LYS A 43 -13.71 -9.44 -4.00
N TRP A 44 -13.50 -9.79 -2.73
CA TRP A 44 -13.74 -11.13 -2.22
C TRP A 44 -15.13 -11.30 -1.59
N HIS A 45 -15.70 -10.26 -0.97
CA HIS A 45 -17.06 -10.31 -0.39
C HIS A 45 -18.17 -9.83 -1.35
N ARG A 46 -17.85 -9.20 -2.49
CA ARG A 46 -18.83 -8.87 -3.55
C ARG A 46 -18.69 -9.76 -4.79
N ALA A 47 -18.50 -11.07 -4.63
CA ALA A 47 -18.61 -12.02 -5.73
C ALA A 47 -20.01 -12.08 -6.40
N THR A 48 -20.97 -11.26 -5.96
CA THR A 48 -22.33 -11.19 -6.51
C THR A 48 -22.85 -9.75 -6.69
N ALA A 49 -21.97 -8.82 -7.01
CA ALA A 49 -22.36 -7.51 -7.56
C ALA A 49 -21.40 -7.16 -8.68
N THR A 50 -21.72 -7.65 -9.88
CA THR A 50 -21.42 -7.05 -11.18
C THR A 50 -20.09 -6.30 -11.27
N GLN A 51 -19.06 -7.02 -11.74
CA GLN A 51 -17.83 -6.44 -12.23
C GLN A 51 -17.08 -5.51 -11.26
N ALA A 52 -16.52 -6.05 -10.18
CA ALA A 52 -15.20 -5.59 -9.73
C ALA A 52 -14.13 -6.16 -10.68
N PHE A 53 -14.19 -5.75 -11.95
CA PHE A 53 -13.14 -5.98 -12.94
C PHE A 53 -11.90 -5.19 -12.45
N PHE A 54 -11.00 -5.83 -11.72
CA PHE A 54 -9.56 -5.62 -12.00
C PHE A 54 -9.24 -6.49 -13.20
N SER A 55 -9.75 -6.07 -14.35
CA SER A 55 -9.06 -6.35 -15.58
C SER A 55 -8.36 -5.05 -15.92
N ILE A 56 -7.04 -5.11 -16.13
CA ILE A 56 -6.38 -4.14 -17.00
C ILE A 56 -6.92 -4.44 -18.40
N THR A 57 -8.15 -4.03 -18.67
CA THR A 57 -8.81 -4.29 -19.95
C THR A 57 -8.60 -3.09 -20.86
N ARG A 58 -7.83 -3.33 -21.93
CA ARG A 58 -8.20 -2.80 -23.25
C ARG A 58 -9.64 -3.23 -23.55
N ALA A 59 -10.40 -2.32 -24.15
CA ALA A 59 -11.86 -2.36 -24.29
C ALA A 59 -12.44 -3.60 -25.00
N ALA A 60 -13.62 -4.09 -24.53
CA ALA A 60 -14.86 -4.40 -25.31
C ALA A 60 -15.95 -5.11 -24.42
N PRO A 61 -17.26 -5.10 -24.77
CA PRO A 61 -18.37 -5.37 -23.83
C PRO A 61 -19.23 -6.63 -24.10
N GLY A 62 -19.86 -7.16 -23.02
CA GLY A 62 -21.14 -7.91 -23.08
C GLY A 62 -21.27 -9.12 -22.15
N ALA A 63 -22.22 -9.10 -21.19
CA ALA A 63 -23.11 -10.21 -20.77
C ALA A 63 -23.81 -9.94 -19.42
N ARG A 64 -25.09 -10.36 -19.31
CA ARG A 64 -26.01 -10.23 -18.16
C ARG A 64 -26.06 -11.51 -17.28
N TRP A 65 -26.63 -11.33 -16.07
CA TRP A 65 -27.38 -12.27 -15.19
C TRP A 65 -26.70 -12.93 -13.96
N GLY A 66 -27.34 -12.77 -12.77
CA GLY A 66 -27.83 -13.91 -11.96
C GLY A 66 -27.28 -14.19 -10.54
N GLN A 67 -28.08 -13.83 -9.52
CA GLN A 67 -28.29 -14.42 -8.17
C GLN A 67 -27.24 -14.36 -7.04
N GLN A 68 -27.67 -13.77 -5.89
CA GLN A 68 -26.97 -13.44 -4.64
C GLN A 68 -26.81 -14.60 -3.64
N ALA A 69 -25.69 -14.59 -2.90
CA ALA A 69 -25.49 -15.32 -1.63
C ALA A 69 -25.12 -14.34 -0.49
N HIS A 70 -25.76 -14.47 0.67
CA HIS A 70 -25.58 -13.60 1.84
C HIS A 70 -24.43 -14.07 2.77
N SER A 71 -23.64 -13.12 3.28
CA SER A 71 -22.54 -13.33 4.24
C SER A 71 -22.91 -12.79 5.64
N PRO A 72 -22.33 -13.32 6.74
CA PRO A 72 -22.65 -12.87 8.08
C PRO A 72 -21.97 -11.52 8.36
N LEU A 73 -22.78 -10.47 8.48
CA LEU A 73 -22.37 -9.12 8.80
C LEU A 73 -22.49 -8.94 10.31
N GLY A 74 -21.40 -8.55 10.99
CA GLY A 74 -21.48 -8.06 12.36
C GLY A 74 -22.11 -6.66 12.34
N THR A 75 -23.43 -6.56 12.47
CA THR A 75 -24.11 -5.29 12.69
C THR A 75 -23.89 -4.86 14.13
N ALA A 76 -23.19 -3.74 14.34
CA ALA A 76 -23.29 -3.04 15.61
C ALA A 76 -24.75 -2.62 15.82
N ALA A 77 -25.18 -2.48 17.08
CA ALA A 77 -26.56 -2.20 17.49
C ALA A 77 -27.21 -0.92 16.88
N ASP A 78 -26.45 -0.15 16.10
CA ASP A 78 -26.83 1.12 15.47
C ASP A 78 -26.81 1.06 13.92
N GLY A 79 -26.73 -0.14 13.32
CA GLY A 79 -26.71 -0.31 11.85
C GLY A 79 -25.37 0.04 11.18
N HIS A 80 -24.34 0.30 11.98
CA HIS A 80 -22.96 0.45 11.51
C HIS A 80 -22.32 -0.92 11.25
N GLU A 81 -21.73 -1.07 10.08
CA GLU A 81 -20.97 -2.25 9.69
C GLU A 81 -19.54 -2.14 10.24
N VAL A 82 -19.07 -3.18 10.93
CA VAL A 82 -17.68 -3.31 11.36
C VAL A 82 -17.01 -4.40 10.54
N PHE A 83 -15.82 -4.13 10.02
CA PHE A 83 -15.05 -5.12 9.28
C PHE A 83 -13.55 -4.91 9.45
N TYR A 84 -12.78 -5.95 9.19
CA TYR A 84 -11.35 -5.98 9.41
C TYR A 84 -10.60 -6.30 8.13
N GLY A 85 -9.29 -6.10 8.15
CA GLY A 85 -8.40 -6.90 7.32
C GLY A 85 -6.95 -6.80 7.71
N ILE A 86 -6.17 -7.71 7.15
CA ILE A 86 -4.79 -7.95 7.52
C ILE A 86 -3.90 -7.78 6.29
N MET A 87 -2.88 -6.96 6.43
CA MET A 87 -1.90 -6.72 5.38
C MET A 87 -0.50 -6.92 5.93
N PHE A 88 0.25 -7.75 5.23
CA PHE A 88 1.66 -7.94 5.44
C PHE A 88 2.44 -7.11 4.42
N ASP A 89 3.29 -6.22 4.91
CA ASP A 89 4.31 -5.55 4.09
C ASP A 89 5.62 -6.32 4.24
N ALA A 90 6.05 -7.00 3.17
CA ALA A 90 7.34 -7.67 3.12
C ALA A 90 8.38 -6.76 2.45
N GLY A 91 8.92 -5.84 3.26
CA GLY A 91 10.03 -4.97 2.89
C GLY A 91 11.39 -5.69 2.89
N SER A 92 12.39 -5.03 2.29
CA SER A 92 13.77 -5.54 2.24
C SER A 92 14.42 -5.66 3.63
N THR A 93 14.08 -4.77 4.56
CA THR A 93 14.69 -4.68 5.89
C THR A 93 13.88 -5.34 7.00
N GLY A 94 12.64 -5.75 6.72
CA GLY A 94 11.73 -6.30 7.72
C GLY A 94 10.37 -6.63 7.12
N THR A 95 9.65 -7.52 7.80
CA THR A 95 8.27 -7.87 7.47
C THR A 95 7.34 -7.34 8.55
N ARG A 96 6.25 -6.71 8.15
CA ARG A 96 5.32 -6.01 9.03
C ARG A 96 3.93 -6.59 8.84
N VAL A 97 3.14 -6.63 9.91
CA VAL A 97 1.69 -6.85 9.86
C VAL A 97 0.98 -5.59 10.30
N HIS A 98 -0.07 -5.26 9.55
CA HIS A 98 -1.06 -4.26 9.90
C HIS A 98 -2.41 -4.94 9.95
N VAL A 99 -3.10 -4.77 11.06
CA VAL A 99 -4.48 -5.22 11.25
C VAL A 99 -5.33 -3.97 11.36
N PHE A 100 -6.22 -3.77 10.41
CA PHE A 100 -7.07 -2.59 10.37
C PHE A 100 -8.49 -2.96 10.74
N GLN A 101 -9.12 -2.13 11.57
CA GLN A 101 -10.54 -2.15 11.83
C GLN A 101 -11.19 -0.94 11.18
N PHE A 102 -12.26 -1.19 10.45
CA PHE A 102 -13.07 -0.16 9.81
C PHE A 102 -14.49 -0.20 10.34
N THR A 103 -15.10 0.97 10.38
CA THR A 103 -16.54 1.13 10.55
C THR A 103 -17.13 1.81 9.32
N ARG A 104 -18.33 1.40 8.92
CA ARG A 104 -19.06 2.01 7.81
C ARG A 104 -20.50 2.30 8.22
N PRO A 105 -20.87 3.58 8.33
CA PRO A 105 -22.26 3.97 8.42
C PRO A 105 -23.02 3.64 7.12
N PRO A 106 -24.35 3.46 7.18
CA PRO A 106 -25.16 3.22 5.98
C PRO A 106 -24.94 4.30 4.91
N ARG A 107 -24.63 3.87 3.69
CA ARG A 107 -24.41 4.74 2.51
C ARG A 107 -23.22 5.70 2.61
N GLU A 108 -22.33 5.53 3.58
CA GLU A 108 -21.13 6.34 3.73
C GLU A 108 -19.84 5.59 3.35
N THR A 109 -18.76 6.35 3.20
CA THR A 109 -17.41 5.77 3.05
C THR A 109 -16.94 5.21 4.38
N PRO A 110 -16.28 4.03 4.42
CA PRO A 110 -15.69 3.50 5.63
C PRO A 110 -14.68 4.46 6.26
N THR A 111 -14.57 4.40 7.58
CA THR A 111 -13.56 5.09 8.37
C THR A 111 -12.67 4.08 9.08
N LEU A 112 -11.36 4.34 9.07
CA LEU A 112 -10.42 3.55 9.86
C LEU A 112 -10.59 3.95 11.33
N THR A 113 -10.91 2.98 12.18
CA THR A 113 -11.12 3.23 13.63
C THR A 113 -9.99 2.71 14.49
N HIS A 114 -9.30 1.65 14.06
CA HIS A 114 -8.18 1.08 14.81
C HIS A 114 -7.16 0.45 13.86
N GLU A 115 -5.89 0.51 14.25
CA GLU A 115 -4.78 -0.15 13.57
C GLU A 115 -3.86 -0.80 14.60
N THR A 116 -3.67 -2.12 14.48
CA THR A 116 -2.64 -2.86 15.20
C THR A 116 -1.45 -3.11 14.27
N PHE A 117 -0.25 -2.74 14.72
CA PHE A 117 0.99 -2.82 13.95
C PHE A 117 2.06 -3.64 14.69
N LYS A 118 2.71 -4.57 13.99
CA LYS A 118 3.94 -5.21 14.46
C LYS A 118 4.92 -5.47 13.33
N ALA A 119 6.21 -5.29 13.60
CA ALA A 119 7.29 -5.49 12.66
C ALA A 119 8.32 -6.49 13.19
N LEU A 120 8.83 -7.34 12.30
CA LEU A 120 9.93 -8.27 12.55
C LEU A 120 11.11 -7.97 11.63
N LYS A 121 12.30 -8.31 12.12
CA LYS A 121 13.56 -8.31 11.37
C LYS A 121 14.25 -9.67 11.54
N PRO A 122 14.99 -10.16 10.54
CA PRO A 122 15.19 -9.58 9.21
C PRO A 122 13.95 -9.71 8.30
N GLY A 123 13.97 -9.05 7.13
CA GLY A 123 12.90 -9.14 6.14
C GLY A 123 12.83 -10.49 5.43
N LEU A 124 11.76 -10.72 4.66
CA LEU A 124 11.50 -12.00 4.00
C LEU A 124 12.61 -12.42 3.04
N SER A 125 13.29 -11.48 2.38
CA SER A 125 14.41 -11.75 1.47
C SER A 125 15.64 -12.35 2.14
N ALA A 126 15.83 -12.14 3.45
CA ALA A 126 16.96 -12.73 4.19
C ALA A 126 16.85 -14.26 4.32
N TYR A 127 15.67 -14.82 4.07
CA TYR A 127 15.41 -16.27 4.10
C TYR A 127 15.44 -16.90 2.71
N ALA A 128 15.96 -16.21 1.69
CA ALA A 128 15.96 -16.69 0.29
C ALA A 128 16.69 -18.03 0.10
N ASP A 129 17.68 -18.32 0.95
CA ASP A 129 18.43 -19.58 0.94
C ASP A 129 17.88 -20.64 1.91
N ASP A 130 16.99 -20.25 2.83
CA ASP A 130 16.36 -21.13 3.81
C ASP A 130 14.88 -20.76 3.98
N VAL A 131 14.10 -21.15 2.97
CA VAL A 131 12.67 -20.81 2.84
C VAL A 131 11.86 -21.33 4.03
N GLU A 132 12.27 -22.42 4.68
CA GLU A 132 11.54 -22.98 5.81
C GLU A 132 11.54 -22.05 7.03
N LYS A 133 12.67 -21.38 7.30
CA LYS A 133 12.77 -20.40 8.40
C LYS A 133 11.86 -19.19 8.22
N SER A 134 11.52 -18.82 6.98
CA SER A 134 10.59 -17.70 6.72
C SER A 134 9.22 -17.87 7.38
N ALA A 135 8.77 -19.11 7.56
CA ALA A 135 7.42 -19.39 8.02
C ALA A 135 7.22 -19.04 9.50
N GLN A 136 8.27 -19.07 10.31
CA GLN A 136 8.17 -18.77 11.74
C GLN A 136 7.76 -17.31 11.98
N GLY A 137 8.45 -16.35 11.35
CA GLY A 137 8.13 -14.93 11.48
C GLY A 137 6.73 -14.59 10.96
N ILE A 138 6.30 -15.24 9.87
CA ILE A 138 4.94 -15.06 9.34
C ILE A 138 3.88 -15.57 10.32
N ARG A 139 4.10 -16.71 10.98
CA ARG A 139 3.19 -17.24 12.00
C ARG A 139 3.11 -16.32 13.22
N GLU A 140 4.24 -15.82 13.71
CA GLU A 140 4.26 -14.88 14.83
C GLU A 140 3.40 -13.64 14.53
N LEU A 141 3.55 -13.07 13.33
CA LEU A 141 2.74 -11.94 12.88
C LEU A 141 1.26 -12.28 12.68
N LEU A 142 0.93 -13.50 12.25
CA LEU A 142 -0.46 -13.97 12.17
C LEU A 142 -1.10 -14.13 13.56
N ASP A 143 -0.32 -14.51 14.57
CA ASP A 143 -0.83 -14.65 15.92
C ASP A 143 -1.19 -13.30 16.53
N VAL A 144 -0.49 -12.21 16.16
CA VAL A 144 -0.91 -10.83 16.48
C VAL A 144 -2.31 -10.55 15.91
N ALA A 145 -2.56 -10.92 14.65
CA ALA A 145 -3.86 -10.71 14.03
C ALA A 145 -4.98 -11.54 14.68
N LYS A 146 -4.68 -12.76 15.13
CA LYS A 146 -5.66 -13.58 15.87
C LYS A 146 -6.00 -13.01 17.25
N GLN A 147 -5.03 -12.38 17.91
CA GLN A 147 -5.24 -11.74 19.21
C GLN A 147 -6.08 -10.46 19.10
N ASP A 148 -5.92 -9.73 17.99
CA ASP A 148 -6.58 -8.44 17.76
C ASP A 148 -8.02 -8.58 17.23
N ILE A 149 -8.26 -9.55 16.33
CA ILE A 149 -9.55 -9.70 15.65
C ILE A 149 -10.45 -10.69 16.41
N PRO A 150 -11.72 -10.35 16.73
CA PRO A 150 -12.63 -11.29 17.35
C PRO A 150 -12.88 -12.52 16.48
N PHE A 151 -13.01 -13.69 17.12
CA PHE A 151 -13.08 -15.00 16.46
C PHE A 151 -14.13 -15.06 15.33
N ASP A 152 -15.31 -14.47 15.54
CA ASP A 152 -16.42 -14.48 14.58
C ASP A 152 -16.08 -13.77 13.25
N PHE A 153 -15.10 -12.86 13.26
CA PHE A 153 -14.68 -12.12 12.07
C PHE A 153 -13.54 -12.80 11.31
N TRP A 154 -12.91 -13.85 11.84
CA TRP A 154 -11.71 -14.46 11.24
C TRP A 154 -11.96 -14.90 9.80
N LYS A 155 -13.00 -15.70 9.56
CA LYS A 155 -13.35 -16.20 8.22
C LYS A 155 -13.73 -15.10 7.22
N ALA A 156 -14.14 -13.94 7.70
CA ALA A 156 -14.50 -12.79 6.87
C ALA A 156 -13.34 -11.82 6.66
N THR A 157 -12.24 -11.96 7.39
CA THR A 157 -11.14 -10.99 7.37
C THR A 157 -10.15 -11.33 6.25
N PRO A 158 -10.03 -10.51 5.18
CA PRO A 158 -9.04 -10.72 4.13
C PRO A 158 -7.62 -10.61 4.67
N LEU A 159 -6.80 -11.58 4.29
CA LEU A 159 -5.38 -11.66 4.60
C LEU A 159 -4.55 -11.56 3.32
N VAL A 160 -3.71 -10.54 3.25
CA VAL A 160 -2.87 -10.26 2.08
C VAL A 160 -1.43 -9.97 2.50
N LEU A 161 -0.46 -10.37 1.68
CA LEU A 161 0.94 -9.99 1.75
C LEU A 161 1.34 -9.37 0.42
N LYS A 162 2.01 -8.22 0.51
CA LYS A 162 2.65 -7.58 -0.63
C LYS A 162 4.13 -7.38 -0.34
N ALA A 163 4.95 -7.98 -1.19
CA ALA A 163 6.39 -7.81 -1.14
C ALA A 163 6.84 -6.65 -2.03
N THR A 164 7.83 -5.89 -1.58
CA THR A 164 8.35 -4.72 -2.29
C THR A 164 9.67 -5.03 -3.00
N ALA A 165 10.43 -3.99 -3.37
CA ALA A 165 11.64 -4.09 -4.19
C ALA A 165 12.66 -5.13 -3.71
N GLY A 166 12.80 -5.36 -2.40
CA GLY A 166 13.76 -6.34 -1.87
C GLY A 166 13.57 -7.77 -2.38
N LEU A 167 12.33 -8.19 -2.63
CA LEU A 167 12.05 -9.51 -3.21
C LEU A 167 12.11 -9.50 -4.74
N ARG A 168 11.88 -8.34 -5.38
CA ARG A 168 12.01 -8.20 -6.86
C ARG A 168 13.43 -8.47 -7.34
N LEU A 169 14.43 -8.18 -6.50
CA LEU A 169 15.85 -8.29 -6.82
C LEU A 169 16.46 -9.65 -6.51
N LEU A 170 15.69 -10.62 -6.00
CA LEU A 170 16.22 -11.95 -5.72
C LEU A 170 16.41 -12.74 -7.03
N PRO A 171 17.57 -13.41 -7.22
CA PRO A 171 17.84 -14.14 -8.44
C PRO A 171 17.04 -15.44 -8.55
N GLY A 172 16.75 -15.84 -9.79
CA GLY A 172 16.10 -17.12 -10.12
C GLY A 172 14.73 -17.31 -9.46
N GLU A 173 14.47 -18.52 -8.98
CA GLU A 173 13.16 -18.88 -8.39
C GLU A 173 13.04 -18.58 -6.88
N LYS A 174 14.03 -17.94 -6.26
CA LYS A 174 14.07 -17.77 -4.80
C LYS A 174 12.88 -16.97 -4.28
N ALA A 175 12.55 -15.86 -4.95
CA ALA A 175 11.38 -15.06 -4.61
C ALA A 175 10.09 -15.90 -4.70
N GLN A 176 9.92 -16.65 -5.78
CA GLN A 176 8.72 -17.47 -5.97
C GLN A 176 8.59 -18.56 -4.89
N LYS A 177 9.68 -19.23 -4.52
CA LYS A 177 9.69 -20.24 -3.45
C LYS A 177 9.29 -19.64 -2.10
N LEU A 178 9.79 -18.45 -1.77
CA LEU A 178 9.38 -17.70 -0.57
C LEU A 178 7.88 -17.37 -0.60
N LEU A 179 7.38 -16.77 -1.68
CA LEU A 179 5.96 -16.41 -1.80
C LEU A 179 5.05 -17.64 -1.69
N GLN A 180 5.44 -18.77 -2.31
CA GLN A 180 4.69 -20.03 -2.19
C GLN A 180 4.68 -20.55 -0.76
N LYS A 181 5.79 -20.43 -0.03
CA LYS A 181 5.84 -20.82 1.39
C LYS A 181 4.90 -19.97 2.23
N VAL A 182 4.92 -18.64 2.05
CA VAL A 182 3.98 -17.72 2.73
C VAL A 182 2.54 -18.08 2.37
N LYS A 183 2.24 -18.31 1.09
CA LYS A 183 0.88 -18.69 0.63
C LYS A 183 0.39 -19.97 1.30
N LYS A 184 1.26 -20.97 1.49
CA LYS A 184 0.93 -22.19 2.27
C LYS A 184 0.61 -21.87 3.73
N VAL A 185 1.39 -21.01 4.38
CA VAL A 185 1.12 -20.58 5.77
C VAL A 185 -0.21 -19.83 5.87
N PHE A 186 -0.50 -18.94 4.91
CA PHE A 186 -1.76 -18.20 4.85
C PHE A 186 -2.95 -19.13 4.67
N LYS A 187 -2.89 -20.07 3.73
CA LYS A 187 -3.96 -21.05 3.50
C LYS A 187 -4.25 -21.95 4.71
N ALA A 188 -3.28 -22.15 5.60
CA ALA A 188 -3.46 -22.88 6.85
C ALA A 188 -4.01 -22.01 7.99
N SER A 189 -4.10 -20.69 7.80
CA SER A 189 -4.67 -19.76 8.76
C SER A 189 -6.21 -19.75 8.70
N PRO A 190 -6.90 -19.28 9.75
CA PRO A 190 -8.37 -19.21 9.76
C PRO A 190 -8.93 -18.01 8.98
N PHE A 191 -8.07 -17.16 8.43
CA PHE A 191 -8.44 -15.93 7.73
C PHE A 191 -8.84 -16.19 6.27
N LEU A 192 -9.45 -15.18 5.66
CA LEU A 192 -9.91 -15.23 4.29
C LEU A 192 -8.75 -15.03 3.32
N VAL A 193 -8.41 -16.08 2.58
CA VAL A 193 -7.23 -16.09 1.70
C VAL A 193 -7.66 -16.30 0.26
N GLY A 194 -7.43 -15.28 -0.57
CA GLY A 194 -7.65 -15.37 -2.01
C GLY A 194 -6.47 -15.90 -2.81
N ASP A 195 -6.66 -16.11 -4.12
CA ASP A 195 -5.58 -16.62 -4.98
C ASP A 195 -4.39 -15.65 -5.08
N ASP A 196 -4.66 -14.34 -5.12
CA ASP A 196 -3.65 -13.27 -5.17
C ASP A 196 -3.27 -12.73 -3.77
N CYS A 197 -3.52 -13.51 -2.71
CA CYS A 197 -3.22 -13.14 -1.33
C CYS A 197 -1.74 -12.84 -1.09
N VAL A 198 -0.83 -13.44 -1.84
CA VAL A 198 0.61 -13.24 -1.68
C VAL A 198 1.18 -12.91 -3.05
N SER A 199 1.69 -11.71 -3.21
CA SER A 199 2.33 -11.31 -4.47
C SER A 199 3.41 -10.26 -4.24
N ILE A 200 4.28 -10.10 -5.23
CA ILE A 200 5.14 -8.93 -5.31
C ILE A 200 4.29 -7.79 -5.87
N MET A 201 4.29 -6.65 -5.18
CA MET A 201 3.67 -5.43 -5.68
C MET A 201 4.56 -4.88 -6.79
N ASN A 202 4.00 -4.36 -7.88
CA ASN A 202 4.79 -3.57 -8.84
C ASN A 202 4.94 -2.12 -8.31
N GLY A 203 5.88 -1.35 -8.86
CA GLY A 203 6.15 0.00 -8.35
C GLY A 203 5.00 1.00 -8.59
N THR A 204 4.23 0.83 -9.65
CA THR A 204 3.07 1.69 -9.96
C THR A 204 1.94 1.45 -8.96
N ASP A 205 1.66 0.20 -8.62
CA ASP A 205 0.66 -0.20 -7.62
C ASP A 205 1.03 0.33 -6.23
N GLU A 206 2.32 0.35 -5.90
CA GLU A 206 2.86 0.96 -4.68
C GLU A 206 2.55 2.46 -4.66
N GLY A 207 2.79 3.14 -5.78
CA GLY A 207 2.42 4.54 -6.01
C GLY A 207 0.93 4.81 -5.80
N VAL A 208 0.08 4.05 -6.48
CA VAL A 208 -1.38 4.18 -6.39
C VAL A 208 -1.87 3.93 -4.97
N SER A 209 -1.34 2.91 -4.29
CA SER A 209 -1.78 2.54 -2.93
C SER A 209 -1.43 3.61 -1.90
N ALA A 210 -0.24 4.21 -2.01
CA ALA A 210 0.16 5.35 -1.19
C ALA A 210 -0.73 6.58 -1.46
N TRP A 211 -1.06 6.87 -2.73
CA TRP A 211 -1.99 7.95 -3.08
C TRP A 211 -3.38 7.74 -2.49
N ILE A 212 -3.92 6.52 -2.57
CA ILE A 212 -5.23 6.24 -1.97
C ILE A 212 -5.13 6.37 -0.45
N THR A 213 -4.06 5.90 0.17
CA THR A 213 -3.90 5.96 1.63
C THR A 213 -3.92 7.40 2.14
N ILE A 214 -3.11 8.29 1.56
CA ILE A 214 -3.09 9.70 1.99
C ILE A 214 -4.46 10.36 1.77
N ASN A 215 -5.10 10.13 0.61
CA ASN A 215 -6.38 10.76 0.30
C ASN A 215 -7.57 10.15 1.08
N PHE A 216 -7.45 8.90 1.53
CA PHE A 216 -8.39 8.27 2.44
C PHE A 216 -8.30 8.93 3.83
N LEU A 217 -7.09 9.05 4.36
CA LEU A 217 -6.84 9.60 5.69
C LEU A 217 -7.10 11.11 5.78
N THR A 218 -6.84 11.86 4.71
CA THR A 218 -7.17 13.29 4.65
C THR A 218 -8.64 13.55 4.34
N GLY A 219 -9.45 12.49 4.11
CA GLY A 219 -10.88 12.61 3.77
C GLY A 219 -11.16 13.09 2.34
N SER A 220 -10.14 13.33 1.52
CA SER A 220 -10.25 13.77 0.12
C SER A 220 -11.05 12.81 -0.77
N LEU A 221 -11.14 11.52 -0.40
CA LEU A 221 -11.95 10.54 -1.12
C LEU A 221 -13.45 10.56 -0.77
N LYS A 222 -13.86 11.25 0.30
CA LYS A 222 -15.27 11.29 0.75
C LYS A 222 -16.12 12.22 -0.14
N THR A 223 -15.61 13.41 -0.45
CA THR A 223 -16.40 14.46 -1.12
C THR A 223 -16.20 14.48 -2.64
N PRO A 224 -17.28 14.57 -3.45
CA PRO A 224 -17.18 14.80 -4.90
C PRO A 224 -16.50 16.13 -5.18
N GLY A 225 -15.56 16.17 -6.12
CA GLY A 225 -14.83 17.39 -6.49
C GLY A 225 -13.85 17.91 -5.44
N GLY A 226 -13.65 17.17 -4.34
CA GLY A 226 -12.68 17.49 -3.30
C GLY A 226 -11.24 17.54 -3.84
N SER A 227 -10.42 18.37 -3.22
CA SER A 227 -9.00 18.44 -3.55
C SER A 227 -8.27 17.17 -3.10
N SER A 228 -7.68 16.45 -4.04
CA SER A 228 -6.75 15.35 -3.71
C SER A 228 -5.32 15.83 -3.57
N VAL A 229 -4.56 15.19 -2.70
CA VAL A 229 -3.13 15.41 -2.51
C VAL A 229 -2.35 14.47 -3.44
N GLY A 230 -1.28 14.98 -4.05
CA GLY A 230 -0.30 14.15 -4.77
C GLY A 230 0.63 13.44 -3.79
N MET A 231 1.20 12.32 -4.22
CA MET A 231 2.06 11.48 -3.40
C MET A 231 3.42 11.32 -4.08
N LEU A 232 4.48 11.49 -3.28
CA LEU A 232 5.86 11.14 -3.61
C LEU A 232 6.38 10.22 -2.52
N ASP A 233 6.94 9.08 -2.90
CA ASP A 233 7.54 8.11 -1.98
C ASP A 233 8.97 7.81 -2.40
N LEU A 234 9.92 8.03 -1.50
CA LEU A 234 11.34 7.75 -1.70
C LEU A 234 11.70 6.47 -0.94
N GLY A 235 11.55 5.34 -1.63
CA GLY A 235 11.91 4.03 -1.11
C GLY A 235 13.41 3.76 -1.15
N GLY A 236 13.80 2.56 -0.73
CA GLY A 236 15.20 2.12 -0.79
C GLY A 236 15.71 1.88 -2.21
N GLY A 237 14.89 1.20 -3.03
CA GLY A 237 15.25 0.79 -4.39
C GLY A 237 14.58 1.56 -5.54
N SER A 238 13.55 2.35 -5.23
CA SER A 238 12.80 3.12 -6.22
C SER A 238 12.22 4.39 -5.62
N THR A 239 11.84 5.34 -6.48
CA THR A 239 11.01 6.49 -6.12
C THR A 239 9.69 6.42 -6.87
N GLN A 240 8.59 6.71 -6.20
CA GLN A 240 7.24 6.68 -6.76
C GLN A 240 6.63 8.07 -6.79
N ILE A 241 5.84 8.32 -7.82
CA ILE A 241 4.96 9.48 -7.93
C ILE A 241 3.55 8.99 -8.25
N ALA A 242 2.55 9.57 -7.60
CA ALA A 242 1.15 9.36 -7.95
C ALA A 242 0.30 10.60 -7.67
N PHE A 243 -0.52 11.02 -8.63
CA PHE A 243 -1.46 12.13 -8.43
C PHE A 243 -2.66 12.02 -9.37
N LEU A 244 -3.75 12.72 -9.04
CA LEU A 244 -4.90 12.89 -9.91
C LEU A 244 -4.68 14.11 -10.82
N PRO A 245 -4.46 13.94 -12.14
CA PRO A 245 -4.29 15.06 -13.04
C PRO A 245 -5.57 15.88 -13.15
N ARG A 246 -5.45 17.21 -13.16
CA ARG A 246 -6.60 18.14 -13.30
C ARG A 246 -6.69 18.80 -14.67
N VAL A 247 -5.59 18.80 -15.42
CA VAL A 247 -5.50 19.43 -16.73
C VAL A 247 -5.51 18.35 -17.79
N GLU A 248 -6.42 18.48 -18.78
CA GLU A 248 -6.58 17.51 -19.86
C GLU A 248 -5.27 17.31 -20.65
N GLY A 249 -4.49 18.39 -20.83
CA GLY A 249 -3.18 18.32 -21.47
C GLY A 249 -2.22 17.33 -20.78
N THR A 250 -2.27 17.19 -19.44
CA THR A 250 -1.47 16.19 -18.73
C THR A 250 -1.94 14.78 -19.04
N LEU A 251 -3.25 14.55 -19.17
CA LEU A 251 -3.80 13.24 -19.52
C LEU A 251 -3.43 12.84 -20.95
N GLN A 252 -3.40 13.80 -21.87
CA GLN A 252 -3.06 13.56 -23.28
C GLN A 252 -1.55 13.37 -23.49
N ALA A 253 -0.72 14.14 -22.78
CA ALA A 253 0.74 14.07 -22.89
C ALA A 253 1.37 12.93 -22.06
N SER A 254 0.59 12.25 -21.21
CA SER A 254 1.11 11.16 -20.40
C SER A 254 1.57 9.98 -21.26
N PRO A 255 2.77 9.43 -21.04
CA PRO A 255 3.24 8.28 -21.79
C PRO A 255 2.32 7.05 -21.59
N PRO A 256 2.30 6.11 -22.56
CA PRO A 256 1.59 4.84 -22.39
C PRO A 256 2.04 4.13 -21.12
N GLY A 257 1.08 3.66 -20.31
CA GLY A 257 1.34 2.94 -19.05
C GLY A 257 1.48 3.81 -17.80
N TYR A 258 1.49 5.14 -17.92
CA TYR A 258 1.61 6.05 -16.77
C TYR A 258 0.26 6.45 -16.17
N LEU A 259 -0.83 6.18 -16.90
CA LEU A 259 -2.19 6.43 -16.41
C LEU A 259 -2.82 5.12 -15.92
N THR A 260 -3.18 5.10 -14.64
CA THR A 260 -3.88 3.98 -13.99
C THR A 260 -5.30 4.38 -13.64
N ALA A 261 -6.28 3.63 -14.16
CA ALA A 261 -7.67 3.80 -13.79
C ALA A 261 -8.03 2.91 -12.60
N LEU A 262 -8.65 3.48 -11.58
CA LEU A 262 -9.16 2.74 -10.42
C LEU A 262 -10.59 3.16 -10.11
N ARG A 263 -11.41 2.21 -9.67
CA ARG A 263 -12.78 2.49 -9.22
C ARG A 263 -12.89 2.31 -7.71
N MET A 264 -13.26 3.36 -6.99
CA MET A 264 -13.41 3.36 -5.53
C MET A 264 -14.56 4.28 -5.11
N PHE A 265 -15.33 3.87 -4.10
CA PHE A 265 -16.48 4.63 -3.59
C PHE A 265 -17.45 5.11 -4.69
N ASN A 266 -17.73 4.21 -5.65
CA ASN A 266 -18.56 4.47 -6.82
C ASN A 266 -18.04 5.60 -7.75
N ARG A 267 -16.73 5.84 -7.76
CA ARG A 267 -16.07 6.80 -8.66
C ARG A 267 -14.91 6.16 -9.38
N THR A 268 -14.64 6.63 -10.59
CA THR A 268 -13.45 6.25 -11.35
C THR A 268 -12.43 7.37 -11.27
N TYR A 269 -11.23 7.06 -10.81
CA TYR A 269 -10.09 7.97 -10.80
C TYR A 269 -9.11 7.51 -11.87
N LYS A 270 -8.62 8.46 -12.68
CA LYS A 270 -7.55 8.23 -13.66
C LYS A 270 -6.28 8.90 -13.14
N LEU A 271 -5.48 8.14 -12.41
CA LEU A 271 -4.28 8.65 -11.76
C LEU A 271 -3.11 8.63 -12.73
N TYR A 272 -2.26 9.64 -12.67
CA TYR A 272 -0.88 9.50 -13.11
C TYR A 272 -0.13 8.76 -12.02
N SER A 273 0.56 7.67 -12.37
CA SER A 273 1.46 6.99 -11.45
C SER A 273 2.63 6.37 -12.19
N TYR A 274 3.82 6.51 -11.60
CA TYR A 274 5.03 5.93 -12.14
C TYR A 274 6.03 5.61 -11.03
N SER A 275 6.87 4.62 -11.28
CA SER A 275 7.95 4.19 -10.38
C SER A 275 9.28 4.22 -11.11
N TYR A 276 10.21 4.99 -10.57
CA TYR A 276 11.57 5.09 -11.05
C TYR A 276 12.43 4.08 -10.29
N LEU A 277 12.56 2.88 -10.85
CA LEU A 277 13.45 1.84 -10.33
C LEU A 277 14.91 2.30 -10.41
N GLY A 278 15.73 1.97 -9.40
CA GLY A 278 17.12 2.40 -9.29
C GLY A 278 17.29 3.83 -8.75
N LEU A 279 16.21 4.62 -8.70
CA LEU A 279 16.21 5.98 -8.13
C LEU A 279 15.70 6.01 -6.69
N GLY A 280 15.78 4.90 -5.95
CA GLY A 280 15.58 4.88 -4.51
C GLY A 280 16.81 5.39 -3.76
N LEU A 281 16.67 5.70 -2.47
CA LEU A 281 17.73 6.30 -1.66
C LEU A 281 19.03 5.46 -1.65
N MET A 282 18.92 4.14 -1.53
CA MET A 282 20.10 3.26 -1.46
C MET A 282 20.65 2.95 -2.85
N SER A 283 19.77 2.68 -3.83
CA SER A 283 20.17 2.46 -5.22
C SER A 283 20.86 3.68 -5.84
N ALA A 284 20.30 4.88 -5.64
CA ALA A 284 20.91 6.12 -6.10
C ALA A 284 22.27 6.36 -5.43
N ARG A 285 22.39 6.09 -4.13
CA ARG A 285 23.68 6.18 -3.42
C ARG A 285 24.71 5.21 -4.00
N LEU A 286 24.31 3.96 -4.27
CA LEU A 286 25.19 2.95 -4.86
C LEU A 286 25.67 3.39 -6.25
N ALA A 287 24.75 3.83 -7.11
CA ALA A 287 25.06 4.29 -8.46
C ALA A 287 25.99 5.51 -8.47
N ILE A 288 25.75 6.51 -7.60
CA ILE A 288 26.60 7.71 -7.47
C ILE A 288 28.01 7.34 -7.00
N LEU A 289 28.14 6.35 -6.12
CA LEU A 289 29.43 5.88 -5.60
C LEU A 289 30.14 4.89 -6.55
N GLY A 290 29.62 4.67 -7.76
CA GLY A 290 30.22 3.77 -8.76
C GLY A 290 30.01 2.28 -8.48
N GLY A 291 29.09 1.94 -7.57
CA GLY A 291 28.71 0.55 -7.32
C GLY A 291 27.78 0.03 -8.42
N VAL A 292 27.96 -1.23 -8.78
CA VAL A 292 27.05 -1.93 -9.71
C VAL A 292 25.95 -2.57 -8.88
N GLU A 293 24.67 -2.23 -9.13
CA GLU A 293 23.56 -3.02 -8.59
C GLU A 293 23.69 -4.45 -9.11
N GLY A 294 23.52 -5.45 -8.23
CA GLY A 294 23.49 -6.85 -8.64
C GLY A 294 22.46 -7.03 -9.74
N GLN A 295 22.91 -7.37 -10.95
CA GLN A 295 21.99 -7.69 -12.04
C GLN A 295 21.18 -8.94 -11.67
N PRO A 296 19.89 -8.98 -12.06
CA PRO A 296 18.98 -10.07 -11.73
C PRO A 296 19.45 -11.46 -12.20
#